data_AF-A0A7V3FV30-F1
#
_entry.id   AF-A0A7V3FV30-F1
#
_cell.length_a   1.000
_cell.length_b   1.000
_cell.length_c   1.000
_cell.angle_alpha   90.00
_cell.angle_beta   90.00
_cell.angle_gamma   90.00
#
_symmetry.space_group_name_H-M   'P 1'
#
loop_
_entity.id
_entity.type
_entity.pdbx_description
1 polymer ?
#
loop_
_entity_poly.entity_id
_entity_poly.type
_entity_poly.pdbx_seq_one_letter_code
_entity_poly.pdbx_strand_id
1 'polypeptide(L)'
;MIFEFRIKKEILKQLLQTSSKDKFRNILISYTDNHPAILDDEVIEFICSISKGFDNLNEILFALKYFYEKHCSGIQLSVLPISSYFRLLVAYGSKHPITYKQIRIALLEYELYPKSKRLRQLALKNRLELRKGLRKWLGETQKNAIDPETGEEYSWVDVLVFEEDVDTADKFIISEALIEQPIIREAVFLCSNGILIDLSSILPSGVWISFLNSSELRNVYRITVQTRFQGSFDFILHVNKTIFREELEEEIKWIIIAGKEIRGERIAAQFGGLWEEYSMWTEEYIAGESVAKFLRREIKKVNSVGSDRIKWLWRFFVWSAFAAYLKFRKFTNDKIELGNPAPENIILPPHDYQTGSYITSFYKRESSVSYYQFILNFYNKFILKAEEEYPILKNDLALSSILSAICEVEGTEKGIEIIQRLKKELQTRGSFPNQNELLSEADSFLHNVKTFGFLPKQLYFAIKRFNRWYELNREASLTAQAETIYDIYETYRLFDLEEDYPAVRTRFFIETVLKDSSEKFKKVLRDIIKKQRTKKLNKDETINLLSNLSFEFELTEKENFFLTRLSYPHLKPTDTAAFLKIKSDTAFTSGLVVQLTDNDGNPYLVRSPINP
;
A
#
# COMPACT_ATOMS: atom_id res chain seq x y z
N MET A 1 14.87 17.39 -47.10
CA MET A 1 14.23 16.43 -46.19
C MET A 1 15.19 15.86 -45.14
N ILE A 2 16.28 15.15 -45.51
CA ILE A 2 17.24 14.58 -44.52
C ILE A 2 17.96 15.66 -43.69
N PHE A 3 18.44 16.73 -44.34
CA PHE A 3 19.09 17.86 -43.66
C PHE A 3 18.16 18.56 -42.65
N GLU A 4 16.89 18.73 -43.02
CA GLU A 4 15.87 19.33 -42.18
C GLU A 4 15.52 18.47 -40.96
N PHE A 5 15.47 17.13 -41.12
CA PHE A 5 15.25 16.19 -40.02
C PHE A 5 16.42 16.20 -39.02
N ARG A 6 17.66 16.28 -39.51
CA ARG A 6 18.86 16.42 -38.65
C ARG A 6 18.83 17.71 -37.85
N ILE A 7 18.48 18.84 -38.46
CA ILE A 7 18.35 20.13 -37.76
C ILE A 7 17.29 20.02 -36.65
N LYS A 8 16.13 19.41 -36.93
CA LYS A 8 15.06 19.24 -35.93
C LYS A 8 15.51 18.42 -34.72
N LYS A 9 16.34 17.39 -34.92
CA LYS A 9 16.94 16.63 -33.81
C LYS A 9 17.85 17.50 -32.95
N GLU A 10 18.74 18.29 -33.55
CA GLU A 10 19.65 19.16 -32.79
C GLU A 10 18.89 20.23 -32.00
N ILE A 11 17.84 20.82 -32.58
CA ILE A 11 16.96 21.75 -31.86
C ILE A 11 16.24 21.04 -30.71
N LEU A 12 15.69 19.84 -30.94
CA LEU A 12 15.06 19.03 -29.89
C LEU A 12 16.03 18.79 -28.73
N LYS A 13 17.27 18.36 -29.02
CA LYS A 13 18.29 18.11 -28.00
C LYS A 13 18.57 19.36 -27.15
N GLN A 14 18.76 20.53 -27.78
CA GLN A 14 18.99 21.80 -27.09
C GLN A 14 17.80 22.22 -26.21
N LEU A 15 16.57 22.05 -26.71
CA LEU A 15 15.36 22.37 -25.95
C LEU A 15 15.19 21.46 -24.73
N LEU A 16 15.41 20.15 -24.89
CA LEU A 16 15.29 19.21 -23.78
C LEU A 16 16.32 19.50 -22.68
N GLN A 17 17.55 19.87 -23.04
CA GLN A 17 18.63 20.18 -22.10
C GLN A 17 18.33 21.40 -21.21
N THR A 18 17.57 22.38 -21.71
CA THR A 18 17.32 23.66 -21.03
C THR A 18 15.91 23.76 -20.43
N SER A 19 15.11 22.69 -20.54
CA SER A 19 13.70 22.70 -20.16
C SER A 19 13.45 22.36 -18.69
N SER A 20 12.39 22.94 -18.11
CA SER A 20 11.79 22.45 -16.85
C SER A 20 10.99 21.17 -17.12
N LYS A 21 10.64 20.39 -16.08
CA LYS A 21 9.92 19.10 -16.21
C LYS A 21 8.63 19.18 -17.05
N ASP A 22 7.74 20.13 -16.77
CA ASP A 22 6.51 20.29 -17.56
C ASP A 22 6.79 20.68 -19.02
N LYS A 23 7.83 21.48 -19.25
CA LYS A 23 8.27 21.83 -20.61
C LYS A 23 8.85 20.61 -21.32
N PHE A 24 9.60 19.77 -20.62
CA PHE A 24 10.18 18.54 -21.16
C PHE A 24 9.11 17.62 -21.76
N ARG A 25 8.03 17.34 -21.01
CA ARG A 25 6.88 16.56 -21.52
C ARG A 25 6.28 17.18 -22.77
N ASN A 26 5.99 18.48 -22.73
CA ASN A 26 5.32 19.16 -23.83
C ASN A 26 6.20 19.21 -25.09
N ILE A 27 7.52 19.38 -24.94
CA ILE A 27 8.50 19.32 -26.03
C ILE A 27 8.48 17.92 -26.67
N LEU A 28 8.57 16.86 -25.86
CA LEU A 28 8.55 15.48 -26.36
C LEU A 28 7.27 15.17 -27.14
N ILE A 29 6.11 15.57 -26.60
CA ILE A 29 4.81 15.38 -27.27
C ILE A 29 4.79 16.15 -28.60
N SER A 30 5.11 17.44 -28.59
CA SER A 30 5.04 18.29 -29.79
C SER A 30 5.97 17.79 -30.90
N TYR A 31 7.20 17.41 -30.58
CA TYR A 31 8.13 16.91 -31.60
C TYR A 31 7.74 15.54 -32.14
N THR A 32 7.25 14.64 -31.28
CA THR A 32 6.86 13.30 -31.71
C THR A 32 5.55 13.32 -32.51
N ASP A 33 4.63 14.22 -32.21
CA ASP A 33 3.41 14.44 -33.02
C ASP A 33 3.74 14.90 -34.44
N ASN A 34 4.68 15.84 -34.56
CA ASN A 34 5.10 16.36 -35.87
C ASN A 34 5.99 15.37 -36.63
N HIS A 35 6.81 14.59 -35.93
CA HIS A 35 7.75 13.63 -36.50
C HIS A 35 7.75 12.33 -35.68
N PRO A 36 6.87 11.36 -36.01
CA PRO A 36 6.73 10.10 -35.25
C PRO A 36 8.01 9.27 -35.10
N ALA A 37 9.00 9.48 -35.98
CA ALA A 37 10.30 8.80 -35.97
C ALA A 37 11.41 9.59 -35.25
N ILE A 38 11.11 10.76 -34.66
CA ILE A 38 12.12 11.64 -34.06
C ILE A 38 12.85 11.01 -32.87
N LEU A 39 12.18 10.10 -32.15
CA LEU A 39 12.75 9.33 -31.05
C LEU A 39 13.45 8.08 -31.59
N ASP A 40 14.55 8.28 -32.30
CA ASP A 40 15.47 7.22 -32.69
C ASP A 40 16.61 7.04 -31.69
N ASP A 41 17.52 6.12 -31.97
CA ASP A 41 18.53 5.69 -31.00
C ASP A 41 19.43 6.85 -30.56
N GLU A 42 19.77 7.77 -31.47
CA GLU A 42 20.56 8.98 -31.19
C GLU A 42 19.86 9.91 -30.18
N VAL A 43 18.58 10.22 -30.40
CA VAL A 43 17.82 11.10 -29.50
C VAL A 43 17.53 10.40 -28.18
N ILE A 44 17.24 9.10 -28.21
CA ILE A 44 17.03 8.28 -27.01
C ILE A 44 18.29 8.29 -26.14
N GLU A 45 19.47 8.06 -26.73
CA GLU A 45 20.74 8.07 -26.01
C GLU A 45 21.02 9.44 -25.39
N PHE A 46 20.74 10.52 -26.13
CA PHE A 46 20.87 11.87 -25.63
C PHE A 46 19.95 12.11 -24.42
N ILE A 47 18.66 11.78 -24.50
CA ILE A 47 17.71 11.91 -23.38
C ILE A 47 18.23 11.18 -22.15
N CYS A 48 18.71 9.95 -22.31
CA CYS A 48 19.25 9.17 -21.22
C CYS A 48 20.54 9.75 -20.62
N SER A 49 21.27 10.60 -21.35
CA SER A 49 22.49 11.26 -20.86
C SER A 49 22.20 12.52 -20.05
N ILE A 50 21.15 13.28 -20.41
CA ILE A 50 20.80 14.55 -19.77
C ILE A 50 19.83 14.39 -18.59
N SER A 51 19.13 13.26 -18.50
CA SER A 51 18.18 12.95 -17.43
C SER A 51 18.64 11.72 -16.66
N LYS A 52 18.60 11.78 -15.33
CA LYS A 52 19.07 10.70 -14.44
C LYS A 52 17.95 10.22 -13.53
N GLY A 53 18.00 8.94 -13.15
CA GLY A 53 17.08 8.37 -12.16
C GLY A 53 15.62 8.74 -12.45
N PHE A 54 14.91 9.23 -11.44
CA PHE A 54 13.48 9.56 -11.56
C PHE A 54 13.16 10.92 -12.19
N ASP A 55 14.16 11.75 -12.54
CA ASP A 55 13.96 13.18 -12.82
C ASP A 55 12.91 13.48 -13.89
N ASN A 56 12.98 12.80 -15.04
CA ASN A 56 12.01 12.95 -16.13
C ASN A 56 11.25 11.66 -16.46
N LEU A 57 11.39 10.60 -15.64
CA LEU A 57 10.73 9.33 -15.91
C LEU A 57 9.20 9.48 -15.99
N ASN A 58 8.61 10.21 -15.04
CA ASN A 58 7.18 10.46 -15.02
C ASN A 58 6.73 11.23 -16.26
N GLU A 59 7.53 12.19 -16.74
CA GLU A 59 7.23 12.96 -17.95
C GLU A 59 7.28 12.11 -19.22
N ILE A 60 8.23 11.17 -19.30
CA ILE A 60 8.29 10.18 -20.38
C ILE A 60 7.05 9.27 -20.35
N LEU A 61 6.64 8.81 -19.16
CA LEU A 61 5.45 7.98 -18.98
C LEU A 61 4.16 8.73 -19.33
N PHE A 62 4.05 10.01 -18.97
CA PHE A 62 2.92 10.85 -19.36
C PHE A 62 2.85 11.08 -20.87
N ALA A 63 3.98 11.35 -21.52
CA ALA A 63 4.03 11.48 -22.97
C ALA A 63 3.63 10.17 -23.67
N LEU A 64 4.13 9.02 -23.20
CA LEU A 64 3.70 7.70 -23.69
C LEU A 64 2.19 7.49 -23.54
N LYS A 65 1.62 7.83 -22.38
CA LYS A 65 0.18 7.73 -22.13
C LYS A 65 -0.62 8.58 -23.11
N TYR A 66 -0.18 9.81 -23.38
CA TYR A 66 -0.80 10.68 -24.39
C TYR A 66 -0.86 10.01 -25.77
N PHE A 67 0.25 9.47 -26.27
CA PHE A 67 0.28 8.80 -27.58
C PHE A 67 -0.55 7.51 -27.60
N TYR A 68 -0.56 6.78 -26.49
CA TYR A 68 -1.37 5.57 -26.36
C TYR A 68 -2.88 5.89 -26.44
N GLU A 69 -3.35 6.90 -25.71
CA GLU A 69 -4.76 7.33 -25.73
C GLU A 69 -5.15 7.89 -27.11
N LYS A 70 -4.30 8.73 -27.71
CA LYS A 70 -4.51 9.31 -29.04
C LYS A 70 -4.61 8.26 -30.15
N HIS A 71 -3.78 7.21 -30.08
CA HIS A 71 -3.85 6.08 -31.03
C HIS A 71 -5.17 5.29 -30.87
N CYS A 72 -5.70 5.19 -29.66
CA CYS A 72 -6.91 4.42 -29.37
C CYS A 72 -8.21 5.15 -29.69
N SER A 73 -8.19 6.48 -29.85
CA SER A 73 -9.37 7.29 -30.17
C SER A 73 -9.74 7.29 -31.66
N GLY A 74 -9.17 6.39 -32.47
CA GLY A 74 -9.50 6.24 -33.90
C GLY A 74 -8.89 7.30 -34.82
N ILE A 75 -8.13 8.26 -34.27
CA ILE A 75 -7.23 9.11 -35.06
C ILE A 75 -6.11 8.18 -35.50
N GLN A 76 -6.09 7.77 -36.78
CA GLN A 76 -5.07 6.86 -37.32
C GLN A 76 -3.67 7.45 -37.14
N LEU A 77 -3.05 7.20 -35.99
CA LEU A 77 -1.62 7.34 -35.77
C LEU A 77 -0.95 6.01 -36.01
N SER A 78 0.21 6.07 -36.63
CA SER A 78 1.20 5.00 -36.60
C SER A 78 1.44 4.53 -35.16
N VAL A 79 1.75 3.23 -34.96
CA VAL A 79 2.21 2.69 -33.67
C VAL A 79 3.64 3.17 -33.34
N LEU A 80 4.31 3.82 -34.30
CA LEU A 80 5.70 4.24 -34.21
C LEU A 80 6.03 5.14 -32.99
N PRO A 81 5.21 6.15 -32.62
CA PRO A 81 5.44 6.92 -31.39
C PRO A 81 5.48 6.01 -30.16
N ILE A 82 4.44 5.19 -29.96
CA ILE A 82 4.34 4.27 -28.82
C ILE A 82 5.55 3.32 -28.79
N SER A 83 5.90 2.74 -29.95
CA SER A 83 7.06 1.86 -30.07
C SER A 83 8.37 2.57 -29.73
N SER A 84 8.50 3.86 -30.05
CA SER A 84 9.71 4.64 -29.77
C SER A 84 9.80 5.04 -28.29
N TYR A 85 8.66 5.34 -27.65
CA TYR A 85 8.61 5.53 -26.20
C TYR A 85 8.91 4.23 -25.43
N PHE A 86 8.44 3.08 -25.89
CA PHE A 86 8.83 1.80 -25.29
C PHE A 86 10.35 1.57 -25.40
N ARG A 87 10.97 1.85 -26.56
CA ARG A 87 12.44 1.80 -26.72
C ARG A 87 13.16 2.79 -25.79
N LEU A 88 12.66 4.02 -25.68
CA LEU A 88 13.19 5.02 -24.77
C LEU A 88 13.16 4.51 -23.33
N LEU A 89 12.04 3.95 -22.87
CA LEU A 89 11.93 3.38 -21.53
C LEU A 89 12.91 2.23 -21.30
N VAL A 90 13.11 1.33 -22.27
CA VAL A 90 14.11 0.25 -22.17
C VAL A 90 15.53 0.81 -22.03
N ALA A 91 15.91 1.74 -22.90
CA ALA A 91 17.22 2.38 -22.86
C ALA A 91 17.44 3.15 -21.55
N TYR A 92 16.41 3.86 -21.10
CA TYR A 92 16.44 4.65 -19.88
C TYR A 92 16.60 3.76 -18.65
N GLY A 93 15.81 2.69 -18.54
CA GLY A 93 15.91 1.73 -17.43
C GLY A 93 17.23 0.94 -17.43
N SER A 94 17.83 0.72 -18.59
CA SER A 94 19.15 0.07 -18.70
C SER A 94 20.29 0.98 -18.27
N LYS A 95 20.18 2.30 -18.52
CA LYS A 95 21.17 3.31 -18.10
C LYS A 95 20.96 3.78 -16.65
N HIS A 96 19.72 3.76 -16.17
CA HIS A 96 19.30 4.23 -14.84
C HIS A 96 18.50 3.14 -14.11
N PRO A 97 19.16 2.05 -13.66
CA PRO A 97 18.50 0.84 -13.17
C PRO A 97 17.65 1.03 -11.91
N ILE A 98 17.86 2.10 -11.15
CA ILE A 98 16.98 2.46 -10.01
C ILE A 98 15.51 2.65 -10.45
N THR A 99 15.30 2.99 -11.72
CA THR A 99 13.96 3.17 -12.31
C THR A 99 13.32 1.89 -12.83
N TYR A 100 14.07 0.79 -12.87
CA TYR A 100 13.66 -0.46 -13.49
C TYR A 100 12.29 -0.94 -13.00
N LYS A 101 12.06 -0.92 -11.68
CA LYS A 101 10.79 -1.38 -11.08
C LYS A 101 9.59 -0.63 -11.65
N GLN A 102 9.67 0.70 -11.73
CA GLN A 102 8.59 1.55 -12.22
C GLN A 102 8.36 1.36 -13.72
N ILE A 103 9.43 1.25 -14.51
CA ILE A 103 9.34 1.02 -15.96
C ILE A 103 8.76 -0.37 -16.26
N ARG A 104 9.18 -1.40 -15.52
CA ARG A 104 8.66 -2.76 -15.63
C ARG A 104 7.17 -2.80 -15.39
N ILE A 105 6.69 -2.14 -14.34
CA ILE A 105 5.26 -2.02 -14.03
C ILE A 105 4.52 -1.31 -15.16
N ALA A 106 5.03 -0.17 -15.65
CA ALA A 106 4.40 0.58 -16.72
C ALA A 106 4.27 -0.25 -18.02
N LEU A 107 5.33 -0.92 -18.46
CA LEU A 107 5.28 -1.80 -19.64
C LEU A 107 4.30 -2.98 -19.42
N LEU A 108 4.27 -3.53 -18.22
CA LEU A 108 3.35 -4.61 -17.88
C LEU A 108 1.87 -4.17 -17.89
N GLU A 109 1.55 -2.95 -17.47
CA GLU A 109 0.19 -2.40 -17.58
C GLU A 109 -0.29 -2.37 -19.04
N TYR A 110 0.59 -2.01 -19.99
CA TYR A 110 0.27 -2.07 -21.43
C TYR A 110 0.15 -3.49 -21.98
N GLU A 111 0.81 -4.47 -21.35
CA GLU A 111 0.68 -5.89 -21.69
C GLU A 111 -0.65 -6.48 -21.18
N LEU A 112 -1.07 -6.11 -19.96
CA LEU A 112 -2.28 -6.64 -19.31
C LEU A 112 -3.56 -5.95 -19.77
N TYR A 113 -3.49 -4.67 -20.11
CA TYR A 113 -4.63 -3.87 -20.58
C TYR A 113 -4.41 -3.36 -22.02
N PRO A 114 -4.12 -4.26 -22.98
CA PRO A 114 -3.79 -3.86 -24.32
C PRO A 114 -5.04 -3.41 -25.07
N LYS A 115 -4.90 -2.34 -25.86
CA LYS A 115 -5.94 -1.86 -26.76
C LYS A 115 -5.90 -2.57 -28.11
N SER A 116 -4.79 -3.26 -28.42
CA SER A 116 -4.67 -4.16 -29.57
C SER A 116 -3.64 -5.27 -29.31
N LYS A 117 -3.76 -6.40 -30.03
CA LYS A 117 -2.80 -7.52 -29.97
C LYS A 117 -1.37 -7.07 -30.29
N ARG A 118 -1.20 -6.14 -31.23
CA ARG A 118 0.10 -5.57 -31.61
C ARG A 118 0.75 -4.80 -30.47
N LEU A 119 -0.01 -3.98 -29.75
CA LEU A 119 0.51 -3.23 -28.60
C LEU A 119 0.91 -4.14 -27.45
N ARG A 120 0.12 -5.20 -27.19
CA ARG A 120 0.48 -6.26 -26.24
C ARG A 120 1.85 -6.87 -26.55
N GLN A 121 2.06 -7.27 -27.80
CA GLN A 121 3.32 -7.88 -28.25
C GLN A 121 4.52 -6.93 -28.13
N LEU A 122 4.32 -5.65 -28.47
CA LEU A 122 5.36 -4.63 -28.30
C LEU A 122 5.71 -4.40 -26.83
N ALA A 123 4.72 -4.32 -25.95
CA ALA A 123 4.93 -4.17 -24.52
C ALA A 123 5.69 -5.37 -23.93
N LEU A 124 5.26 -6.60 -24.25
CA LEU A 124 5.94 -7.83 -23.85
C LEU A 124 7.41 -7.84 -24.32
N LYS A 125 7.65 -7.59 -25.61
CA LYS A 125 9.01 -7.54 -26.17
C LYS A 125 9.89 -6.57 -25.40
N ASN A 126 9.44 -5.33 -25.21
CA ASN A 126 10.22 -4.31 -24.51
C ASN A 126 10.41 -4.63 -23.02
N ARG A 127 9.44 -5.28 -22.36
CA ARG A 127 9.60 -5.72 -20.96
C ARG A 127 10.69 -6.79 -20.82
N LEU A 128 10.77 -7.72 -21.78
CA LEU A 128 11.84 -8.73 -21.83
C LEU A 128 13.20 -8.09 -22.12
N GLU A 129 13.27 -7.13 -23.05
CA GLU A 129 14.51 -6.38 -23.34
C GLU A 129 14.95 -5.51 -22.15
N LEU A 130 14.02 -4.90 -21.41
CA LEU A 130 14.33 -4.17 -20.17
C LEU A 130 15.00 -5.09 -19.14
N ARG A 131 14.49 -6.33 -18.96
CA ARG A 131 15.10 -7.31 -18.05
C ARG A 131 16.51 -7.69 -18.50
N LYS A 132 16.73 -7.92 -19.79
CA LYS A 132 18.08 -8.16 -20.34
C LYS A 132 19.01 -6.97 -20.10
N GLY A 133 18.50 -5.74 -20.28
CA GLY A 133 19.23 -4.51 -20.00
C GLY A 133 19.67 -4.40 -18.54
N LEU A 134 18.78 -4.70 -17.59
CA LEU A 134 19.13 -4.76 -16.17
C LEU A 134 20.24 -5.78 -15.89
N ARG A 135 20.07 -7.03 -16.36
CA ARG A 135 21.08 -8.09 -16.13
C ARG A 135 22.43 -7.78 -16.77
N LYS A 136 22.43 -7.17 -17.96
CA LYS A 136 23.65 -6.67 -18.59
C LYS A 136 24.32 -5.58 -17.76
N TRP A 137 23.54 -4.68 -17.15
CA TRP A 137 24.05 -3.64 -16.26
C TRP A 137 24.60 -4.21 -14.94
N LEU A 138 23.92 -5.20 -14.35
CA LEU A 138 24.43 -5.92 -13.18
C LEU A 138 25.76 -6.60 -13.52
N GLY A 139 25.90 -7.13 -14.74
CA GLY A 139 27.11 -7.81 -15.20
C GLY A 139 27.15 -9.27 -14.79
N GLU A 140 28.27 -9.92 -15.08
CA GLU A 140 28.48 -11.33 -14.79
C GLU A 140 28.66 -11.60 -13.30
N THR A 141 28.31 -12.81 -12.87
CA THR A 141 28.52 -13.27 -11.50
C THR A 141 30.02 -13.47 -11.25
N GLN A 142 30.59 -12.69 -10.35
CA GLN A 142 31.97 -12.84 -9.91
C GLN A 142 32.18 -14.25 -9.33
N LYS A 143 33.17 -15.00 -9.81
CA LYS A 143 33.41 -16.38 -9.38
C LYS A 143 34.24 -16.49 -8.11
N ASN A 144 35.27 -15.65 -8.00
CA ASN A 144 36.19 -15.64 -6.87
C ASN A 144 36.36 -14.22 -6.30
N ALA A 145 36.59 -14.12 -5.01
CA ALA A 145 36.92 -12.90 -4.27
C ALA A 145 38.08 -13.15 -3.31
N ILE A 146 38.69 -12.09 -2.79
CA ILE A 146 39.77 -12.17 -1.79
C ILE A 146 39.25 -11.57 -0.51
N ASP A 147 39.42 -12.28 0.61
CA ASP A 147 39.05 -11.74 1.91
C ASP A 147 40.05 -10.64 2.32
N PRO A 148 39.62 -9.38 2.51
CA PRO A 148 40.52 -8.31 2.94
C PRO A 148 41.14 -8.52 4.33
N GLU A 149 40.54 -9.35 5.19
CA GLU A 149 41.05 -9.62 6.55
C GLU A 149 42.10 -10.73 6.58
N THR A 150 41.93 -11.79 5.79
CA THR A 150 42.85 -12.94 5.78
C THR A 150 43.77 -12.99 4.56
N GLY A 151 43.40 -12.31 3.47
CA GLY A 151 44.09 -12.38 2.18
C GLY A 151 43.80 -13.66 1.40
N GLU A 152 42.92 -14.53 1.88
CA GLU A 152 42.59 -15.80 1.23
C GLU A 152 41.56 -15.62 0.12
N GLU A 153 41.73 -16.38 -0.97
CA GLU A 153 40.75 -16.46 -2.05
C GLU A 153 39.57 -17.36 -1.64
N TYR A 154 38.35 -16.92 -1.94
CA TYR A 154 37.12 -17.67 -1.70
C TYR A 154 36.15 -17.52 -2.87
N SER A 155 35.21 -18.45 -2.96
CA SER A 155 34.23 -18.58 -4.02
C SER A 155 32.80 -18.61 -3.46
N TRP A 156 31.81 -18.74 -4.35
CA TRP A 156 30.42 -18.95 -3.93
C TRP A 156 30.22 -20.23 -3.10
N VAL A 157 31.02 -21.27 -3.30
CA VAL A 157 30.91 -22.52 -2.51
C VAL A 157 31.21 -22.25 -1.04
N ASP A 158 32.12 -21.31 -0.76
CA ASP A 158 32.58 -20.98 0.58
C ASP A 158 31.61 -20.03 1.32
N VAL A 159 30.71 -19.34 0.60
CA VAL A 159 29.73 -18.41 1.21
C VAL A 159 28.36 -19.04 1.44
N LEU A 160 27.99 -20.10 0.70
CA LEU A 160 26.67 -20.71 0.75
C LEU A 160 26.54 -21.71 1.91
N VAL A 161 25.57 -21.48 2.80
CA VAL A 161 25.23 -22.35 3.93
C VAL A 161 23.79 -22.79 3.81
N PHE A 162 23.55 -24.09 3.65
CA PHE A 162 22.20 -24.65 3.64
C PHE A 162 21.86 -25.25 5.00
N GLU A 163 20.66 -24.94 5.50
CA GLU A 163 20.13 -25.59 6.70
C GLU A 163 19.84 -27.08 6.45
N GLU A 164 19.71 -27.84 7.55
CA GLU A 164 19.58 -29.30 7.53
C GLU A 164 18.31 -29.76 6.78
N ASP A 165 17.26 -28.95 6.81
CA ASP A 165 15.93 -29.25 6.28
C ASP A 165 15.75 -28.94 4.78
N VAL A 166 16.78 -28.41 4.12
CA VAL A 166 16.76 -28.20 2.66
C VAL A 166 17.00 -29.53 1.92
N ASP A 167 16.10 -29.87 1.00
CA ASP A 167 16.16 -31.09 0.20
C ASP A 167 17.41 -31.15 -0.69
N THR A 168 17.98 -32.34 -0.87
CA THR A 168 19.24 -32.53 -1.63
C THR A 168 19.16 -32.14 -3.11
N ALA A 169 18.02 -32.35 -3.77
CA ALA A 169 17.85 -31.96 -5.16
C ALA A 169 17.76 -30.43 -5.28
N ASP A 170 17.03 -29.80 -4.35
CA ASP A 170 16.93 -28.35 -4.27
C ASP A 170 18.28 -27.71 -3.92
N LYS A 171 19.07 -28.29 -3.00
CA LYS A 171 20.45 -27.84 -2.71
C LYS A 171 21.29 -27.72 -3.97
N PHE A 172 21.27 -28.75 -4.83
CA PHE A 172 22.05 -28.77 -6.05
C PHE A 172 21.63 -27.65 -7.02
N ILE A 173 20.35 -27.59 -7.38
CA ILE A 173 19.86 -26.63 -8.37
C ILE A 173 19.93 -25.18 -7.86
N ILE A 174 19.68 -24.95 -6.56
CA ILE A 174 19.84 -23.62 -5.95
C ILE A 174 21.32 -23.20 -5.99
N SER A 175 22.24 -24.10 -5.61
CA SER A 175 23.68 -23.79 -5.65
C SER A 175 24.13 -23.42 -7.06
N GLU A 176 23.79 -24.24 -8.06
CA GLU A 176 24.11 -23.98 -9.45
C GLU A 176 23.57 -22.61 -9.91
N ALA A 177 22.30 -22.33 -9.61
CA ALA A 177 21.66 -21.08 -9.98
C ALA A 177 22.33 -19.85 -9.34
N LEU A 178 22.69 -19.93 -8.05
CA LEU A 178 23.35 -18.83 -7.32
C LEU A 178 24.80 -18.60 -7.76
N ILE A 179 25.52 -19.66 -8.16
CA ILE A 179 26.90 -19.58 -8.64
C ILE A 179 26.95 -19.03 -10.08
N GLU A 180 26.01 -19.42 -10.93
CA GLU A 180 26.03 -19.08 -12.35
C GLU A 180 25.29 -17.79 -12.69
N GLN A 181 24.26 -17.41 -11.94
CA GLN A 181 23.43 -16.26 -12.24
C GLN A 181 23.47 -15.19 -11.14
N PRO A 182 23.29 -13.90 -11.48
CA PRO A 182 23.32 -12.82 -10.50
C PRO A 182 22.03 -12.73 -9.67
N ILE A 183 21.52 -13.87 -9.16
CA ILE A 183 20.25 -13.98 -8.44
C ILE A 183 20.26 -13.13 -7.16
N ILE A 184 21.26 -13.33 -6.30
CA ILE A 184 21.42 -12.58 -5.04
C ILE A 184 21.55 -11.09 -5.34
N ARG A 185 22.39 -10.74 -6.33
CA ARG A 185 22.65 -9.36 -6.70
C ARG A 185 21.41 -8.66 -7.26
N GLU A 186 20.64 -9.31 -8.13
CA GLU A 186 19.37 -8.79 -8.66
C GLU A 186 18.32 -8.67 -7.55
N ALA A 187 18.17 -9.68 -6.70
CA ALA A 187 17.20 -9.69 -5.61
C ALA A 187 17.49 -8.58 -4.58
N VAL A 188 18.74 -8.47 -4.11
CA VAL A 188 19.15 -7.43 -3.16
C VAL A 188 18.96 -6.06 -3.80
N PHE A 189 19.43 -5.82 -5.02
CA PHE A 189 19.26 -4.53 -5.70
C PHE A 189 17.79 -4.09 -5.79
N LEU A 190 16.90 -5.01 -6.17
CA LEU A 190 15.48 -4.70 -6.35
C LEU A 190 14.75 -4.54 -5.00
N CYS A 191 15.05 -5.35 -3.99
CA CYS A 191 14.34 -5.33 -2.70
C CYS A 191 14.88 -4.28 -1.72
N SER A 192 16.12 -3.81 -1.89
CA SER A 192 16.78 -2.84 -1.00
C SER A 192 16.78 -1.39 -1.52
N ASN A 193 16.02 -1.10 -2.59
CA ASN A 193 16.00 0.20 -3.26
C ASN A 193 17.38 0.63 -3.80
N GLY A 194 18.11 -0.31 -4.41
CA GLY A 194 19.27 -0.01 -5.23
C GLY A 194 20.63 -0.31 -4.61
N ILE A 195 20.68 -0.99 -3.45
CA ILE A 195 21.96 -1.44 -2.89
C ILE A 195 22.53 -2.54 -3.79
N LEU A 196 23.76 -2.32 -4.23
CA LEU A 196 24.49 -3.24 -5.08
C LEU A 196 25.54 -3.96 -4.23
N ILE A 197 25.50 -5.29 -4.30
CA ILE A 197 26.49 -6.17 -3.65
C ILE A 197 27.15 -7.07 -4.69
N ASP A 198 28.35 -7.53 -4.38
CA ASP A 198 29.08 -8.56 -5.11
C ASP A 198 29.61 -9.63 -4.15
N LEU A 199 30.35 -10.61 -4.66
CA LEU A 199 30.90 -11.68 -3.82
C LEU A 199 31.88 -11.13 -2.77
N SER A 200 32.67 -10.11 -3.11
CA SER A 200 33.62 -9.47 -2.18
C SER A 200 32.94 -8.76 -1.01
N SER A 201 31.68 -8.37 -1.20
CA SER A 201 30.83 -7.73 -0.19
C SER A 201 30.33 -8.72 0.88
N ILE A 202 30.40 -10.02 0.62
CA ILE A 202 29.82 -11.11 1.43
C ILE A 202 30.95 -11.85 2.14
N LEU A 203 30.74 -12.19 3.42
CA LEU A 203 31.70 -12.99 4.20
C LEU A 203 31.62 -14.48 3.81
N PRO A 204 32.70 -15.27 3.99
CA PRO A 204 32.59 -16.73 4.03
C PRO A 204 31.48 -17.16 4.99
N SER A 205 30.71 -18.18 4.60
CA SER A 205 29.47 -18.60 5.27
C SER A 205 28.40 -17.50 5.45
N GLY A 206 28.48 -16.41 4.69
CA GLY A 206 27.61 -15.23 4.84
C GLY A 206 26.25 -15.32 4.12
N VAL A 207 25.93 -16.43 3.45
CA VAL A 207 24.64 -16.65 2.80
C VAL A 207 23.96 -17.87 3.39
N TRP A 208 22.88 -17.69 4.15
CA TRP A 208 22.09 -18.79 4.71
C TRP A 208 20.85 -19.04 3.87
N ILE A 209 20.61 -20.31 3.56
CA ILE A 209 19.43 -20.80 2.86
C ILE A 209 18.65 -21.70 3.82
N SER A 210 17.51 -21.18 4.29
CA SER A 210 16.61 -21.86 5.22
C SER A 210 15.29 -22.22 4.55
N PHE A 211 14.77 -23.41 4.80
CA PHE A 211 13.45 -23.81 4.31
C PHE A 211 12.34 -23.06 5.06
N LEU A 212 11.38 -22.49 4.33
CA LEU A 212 10.23 -21.82 4.94
C LEU A 212 8.94 -22.63 4.82
N ASN A 213 8.66 -23.10 3.61
CA ASN A 213 7.40 -23.78 3.32
C ASN A 213 7.50 -24.61 2.04
N SER A 214 6.63 -25.61 1.94
CA SER A 214 6.43 -26.44 0.76
C SER A 214 4.94 -26.52 0.44
N SER A 215 4.65 -26.58 -0.85
CA SER A 215 3.33 -26.89 -1.39
C SER A 215 3.48 -27.92 -2.52
N GLU A 216 2.35 -28.39 -3.05
CA GLU A 216 2.32 -29.20 -4.27
C GLU A 216 2.93 -28.47 -5.48
N LEU A 217 2.88 -27.13 -5.47
CA LEU A 217 3.30 -26.29 -6.60
C LEU A 217 4.78 -25.91 -6.54
N ARG A 218 5.30 -25.66 -5.34
CA ARG A 218 6.64 -25.06 -5.13
C ARG A 218 7.18 -25.28 -3.73
N ASN A 219 8.51 -25.25 -3.62
CA ASN A 219 9.24 -25.02 -2.38
C ASN A 219 9.59 -23.54 -2.23
N VAL A 220 9.67 -23.08 -0.99
CA VAL A 220 9.93 -21.69 -0.63
C VAL A 220 11.06 -21.64 0.39
N TYR A 221 12.12 -20.92 0.06
CA TYR A 221 13.31 -20.73 0.87
C TYR A 221 13.47 -19.26 1.22
N ARG A 222 13.96 -18.98 2.43
CA ARG A 222 14.51 -17.66 2.77
C ARG A 222 16.00 -17.70 2.52
N ILE A 223 16.49 -16.69 1.83
CA ILE A 223 17.92 -16.43 1.67
C ILE A 223 18.26 -15.19 2.48
N THR A 224 19.15 -15.37 3.45
CA THR A 224 19.71 -14.29 4.27
C THR A 224 21.15 -14.05 3.82
N VAL A 225 21.47 -12.83 3.38
CA VAL A 225 22.80 -12.42 2.92
C VAL A 225 23.38 -11.43 3.91
N GLN A 226 24.39 -11.85 4.67
CA GLN A 226 25.17 -10.98 5.53
C GLN A 226 26.32 -10.38 4.73
N THR A 227 26.33 -9.06 4.66
CA THR A 227 27.44 -8.30 4.07
C THR A 227 28.42 -7.85 5.15
N ARG A 228 29.62 -7.47 4.72
CA ARG A 228 30.65 -6.90 5.60
C ARG A 228 30.23 -5.55 6.21
N PHE A 229 29.63 -4.67 5.41
CA PHE A 229 29.42 -3.26 5.79
C PHE A 229 28.00 -2.72 5.59
N GLN A 230 27.12 -3.44 4.87
CA GLN A 230 25.78 -2.97 4.51
C GLN A 230 24.66 -3.69 5.30
N GLY A 231 25.02 -4.47 6.32
CA GLY A 231 24.09 -5.25 7.13
C GLY A 231 23.62 -6.53 6.45
N SER A 232 22.44 -7.00 6.85
CA SER A 232 21.82 -8.23 6.34
C SER A 232 20.67 -7.92 5.38
N PHE A 233 20.56 -8.71 4.31
CA PHE A 233 19.43 -8.67 3.38
C PHE A 233 18.69 -9.99 3.39
N ASP A 234 17.36 -9.93 3.43
CA ASP A 234 16.50 -11.11 3.35
C ASP A 234 15.63 -11.05 2.09
N PHE A 235 15.59 -12.16 1.36
CA PHE A 235 14.64 -12.36 0.27
C PHE A 235 14.17 -13.80 0.20
N ILE A 236 13.06 -14.02 -0.50
CA ILE A 236 12.49 -15.33 -0.75
C ILE A 236 12.97 -15.86 -2.09
N LEU A 237 13.36 -17.12 -2.13
CA LEU A 237 13.56 -17.90 -3.35
C LEU A 237 12.46 -18.95 -3.46
N HIS A 238 11.74 -18.93 -4.56
CA HIS A 238 10.78 -19.97 -4.90
C HIS A 238 11.39 -20.94 -5.92
N VAL A 239 11.28 -22.23 -5.63
CA VAL A 239 11.65 -23.31 -6.54
C VAL A 239 10.38 -24.00 -7.03
N ASN A 240 10.12 -23.88 -8.33
CA ASN A 240 8.95 -24.49 -8.95
C ASN A 240 9.05 -26.03 -8.93
N LYS A 241 7.93 -26.72 -8.63
CA LYS A 241 7.82 -28.18 -8.75
C LYS A 241 7.00 -28.59 -9.97
N THR A 242 5.81 -28.02 -10.11
CA THR A 242 4.77 -28.55 -11.01
C THR A 242 4.08 -27.48 -11.85
N ILE A 243 4.35 -26.19 -11.62
CA ILE A 243 3.70 -25.11 -12.35
C ILE A 243 4.21 -25.08 -13.79
N PHE A 244 3.31 -25.07 -14.78
CA PHE A 244 3.69 -24.92 -16.17
C PHE A 244 4.21 -23.49 -16.45
N ARG A 245 5.14 -23.38 -17.39
CA ARG A 245 5.83 -22.12 -17.70
C ARG A 245 4.86 -20.97 -17.95
N GLU A 246 3.84 -21.17 -18.77
CA GLU A 246 2.87 -20.14 -19.13
C GLU A 246 2.06 -19.68 -17.92
N GLU A 247 1.72 -20.59 -17.01
CA GLU A 247 0.97 -20.27 -15.79
C GLU A 247 1.82 -19.53 -14.76
N LEU A 248 3.10 -19.89 -14.66
CA LEU A 248 4.10 -19.20 -13.83
C LEU A 248 4.33 -17.78 -14.34
N GLU A 249 4.53 -17.63 -15.66
CA GLU A 249 4.67 -16.31 -16.29
C GLU A 249 3.44 -15.43 -16.02
N GLU A 250 2.23 -15.99 -16.05
CA GLU A 250 1.01 -15.27 -15.68
C GLU A 250 0.95 -14.94 -14.17
N GLU A 251 1.33 -15.86 -13.27
CA GLU A 251 1.40 -15.57 -11.81
C GLU A 251 2.34 -14.39 -11.52
N ILE A 252 3.51 -14.37 -12.14
CA ILE A 252 4.53 -13.33 -11.96
C ILE A 252 4.01 -11.96 -12.40
N LYS A 253 3.22 -11.88 -13.48
CA LYS A 253 2.59 -10.62 -13.88
C LYS A 253 1.70 -10.06 -12.78
N TRP A 254 0.92 -10.93 -12.14
CA TRP A 254 0.04 -10.53 -11.06
C TRP A 254 0.81 -10.14 -9.80
N ILE A 255 1.89 -10.85 -9.44
CA ILE A 255 2.77 -10.46 -8.33
C ILE A 255 3.37 -9.06 -8.59
N ILE A 256 3.90 -8.80 -9.79
CA ILE A 256 4.51 -7.50 -10.12
C ILE A 256 3.49 -6.36 -10.01
N ILE A 257 2.28 -6.54 -10.55
CA ILE A 257 1.23 -5.50 -10.48
C ILE A 257 0.72 -5.33 -9.05
N ALA A 258 0.51 -6.42 -8.33
CA ALA A 258 0.03 -6.41 -6.95
C ALA A 258 1.07 -5.84 -5.96
N GLY A 259 2.35 -5.91 -6.31
CA GLY A 259 3.47 -5.30 -5.61
C GLY A 259 3.67 -3.81 -5.90
N LYS A 260 2.88 -3.22 -6.81
CA LYS A 260 2.84 -1.77 -7.04
C LYS A 260 2.30 -1.06 -5.80
N GLU A 261 3.04 -0.05 -5.36
CA GLU A 261 2.64 0.80 -4.24
C GLU A 261 1.59 1.83 -4.68
N ILE A 262 0.48 1.90 -3.95
CA ILE A 262 -0.61 2.85 -4.13
C ILE A 262 -0.93 3.45 -2.78
N ARG A 263 -0.71 4.77 -2.63
CA ARG A 263 -0.91 5.51 -1.37
C ARG A 263 -0.16 4.87 -0.18
N GLY A 264 1.07 4.41 -0.40
CA GLY A 264 1.88 3.80 0.67
C GLY A 264 1.58 2.32 0.94
N GLU A 265 0.66 1.69 0.20
CA GLU A 265 0.26 0.30 0.42
C GLU A 265 0.43 -0.56 -0.83
N ARG A 266 0.67 -1.86 -0.63
CA ARG A 266 0.72 -2.91 -1.66
C ARG A 266 0.12 -4.19 -1.11
N ILE A 267 -0.26 -5.12 -1.99
CA ILE A 267 -0.90 -6.39 -1.59
C ILE A 267 -0.07 -7.64 -1.92
N ALA A 268 1.13 -7.46 -2.46
CA ALA A 268 2.11 -8.53 -2.70
C ALA A 268 3.50 -8.05 -2.28
N ALA A 269 4.41 -9.00 -2.07
CA ALA A 269 5.83 -8.72 -1.91
C ALA A 269 6.39 -8.04 -3.17
N GLN A 270 7.47 -7.26 -3.03
CA GLN A 270 8.18 -6.79 -4.21
C GLN A 270 8.77 -7.97 -4.98
N PHE A 271 8.44 -8.06 -6.26
CA PHE A 271 9.03 -9.07 -7.13
C PHE A 271 10.49 -8.73 -7.44
N GLY A 272 11.39 -9.69 -7.22
CA GLY A 272 12.78 -9.64 -7.65
C GLY A 272 12.88 -9.99 -9.14
N GLY A 273 13.33 -11.21 -9.43
CA GLY A 273 13.59 -11.69 -10.79
C GLY A 273 13.06 -13.10 -11.04
N LEU A 274 12.84 -13.44 -12.32
CA LEU A 274 12.50 -14.78 -12.81
C LEU A 274 13.70 -15.37 -13.56
N TRP A 275 14.10 -16.59 -13.20
CA TRP A 275 15.15 -17.37 -13.85
C TRP A 275 14.51 -18.59 -14.50
N GLU A 276 14.09 -18.45 -15.76
CA GLU A 276 13.31 -19.48 -16.46
C GLU A 276 14.08 -20.79 -16.59
N GLU A 277 15.38 -20.71 -16.85
CA GLU A 277 16.30 -21.84 -16.99
C GLU A 277 16.37 -22.72 -15.73
N TYR A 278 16.18 -22.13 -14.54
CA TYR A 278 16.14 -22.84 -13.26
C TYR A 278 14.71 -23.04 -12.75
N SER A 279 13.70 -22.51 -13.44
CA SER A 279 12.31 -22.44 -12.97
C SER A 279 12.19 -21.87 -11.55
N MET A 280 12.93 -20.78 -11.28
CA MET A 280 12.98 -20.12 -9.98
C MET A 280 12.62 -18.64 -10.08
N TRP A 281 12.13 -18.06 -9.00
CA TRP A 281 11.97 -16.61 -8.89
C TRP A 281 12.20 -16.11 -7.47
N THR A 282 12.50 -14.82 -7.37
CA THR A 282 12.75 -14.16 -6.10
C THR A 282 11.69 -13.11 -5.78
N GLU A 283 11.40 -12.97 -4.49
CA GLU A 283 10.50 -11.97 -3.94
C GLU A 283 11.12 -11.37 -2.67
N GLU A 284 10.70 -10.17 -2.30
CA GLU A 284 11.04 -9.59 -1.01
C GLU A 284 10.58 -10.48 0.15
N TYR A 285 11.41 -10.57 1.19
CA TYR A 285 11.00 -11.20 2.43
C TYR A 285 10.04 -10.31 3.21
N ILE A 286 8.79 -10.76 3.37
CA ILE A 286 7.82 -10.12 4.26
C ILE A 286 7.95 -10.72 5.65
N ALA A 287 8.46 -9.94 6.60
CA ALA A 287 8.51 -10.32 8.00
C ALA A 287 7.09 -10.54 8.55
N GLY A 288 6.89 -11.68 9.21
CA GLY A 288 5.59 -12.06 9.79
C GLY A 288 5.23 -13.51 9.47
N GLU A 289 3.99 -13.86 9.78
CA GLU A 289 3.45 -15.19 9.51
C GLU A 289 2.05 -15.08 8.90
N SER A 290 1.58 -16.16 8.27
CA SER A 290 0.22 -16.19 7.74
C SER A 290 -0.81 -16.08 8.86
N VAL A 291 -2.01 -15.58 8.53
CA VAL A 291 -3.13 -15.49 9.49
C VAL A 291 -3.41 -16.86 10.12
N ALA A 292 -3.36 -17.95 9.34
CA ALA A 292 -3.52 -19.31 9.85
C ALA A 292 -2.47 -19.66 10.93
N LYS A 293 -1.19 -19.39 10.68
CA LYS A 293 -0.11 -19.70 11.63
C LYS A 293 -0.23 -18.86 12.90
N PHE A 294 -0.58 -17.57 12.75
CA PHE A 294 -0.86 -16.67 13.87
C PHE A 294 -2.02 -17.20 14.73
N LEU A 295 -3.18 -17.49 14.12
CA LEU A 295 -4.37 -17.98 14.83
C LEU A 295 -4.06 -19.28 15.58
N ARG A 296 -3.41 -20.24 14.91
CA ARG A 296 -2.99 -21.51 15.53
C ARG A 296 -2.11 -21.29 16.76
N ARG A 297 -1.14 -20.36 16.68
CA ARG A 297 -0.24 -20.06 17.80
C ARG A 297 -0.97 -19.36 18.95
N GLU A 298 -1.74 -18.32 18.65
CA GLU A 298 -2.37 -17.50 19.68
C GLU A 298 -3.52 -18.25 20.37
N ILE A 299 -4.35 -18.98 19.62
CA ILE A 299 -5.48 -19.72 20.19
C ILE A 299 -5.00 -20.83 21.14
N LYS A 300 -3.87 -21.49 20.84
CA LYS A 300 -3.24 -22.45 21.75
C LYS A 300 -2.82 -21.86 23.10
N LYS A 301 -2.60 -20.54 23.17
CA LYS A 301 -2.17 -19.82 24.38
C LYS A 301 -3.34 -19.18 25.15
N VAL A 302 -4.58 -19.31 24.66
CA VAL A 302 -5.73 -18.58 25.22
C VAL A 302 -6.14 -19.15 26.58
N ASN A 303 -6.02 -18.32 27.62
CA ASN A 303 -6.79 -18.40 28.86
C ASN A 303 -8.07 -17.54 28.72
N SER A 304 -8.98 -17.56 29.70
CA SER A 304 -10.28 -16.84 29.65
C SER A 304 -10.22 -15.34 29.30
N VAL A 305 -9.12 -14.64 29.58
CA VAL A 305 -8.92 -13.21 29.24
C VAL A 305 -8.40 -13.01 27.81
N GLY A 306 -7.74 -14.02 27.23
CA GLY A 306 -7.20 -13.97 25.86
C GLY A 306 -8.26 -14.11 24.75
N SER A 307 -9.46 -14.60 25.09
CA SER A 307 -10.52 -14.87 24.12
C SER A 307 -11.03 -13.61 23.42
N ASP A 308 -11.17 -12.51 24.17
CA ASP A 308 -11.78 -11.29 23.65
C ASP A 308 -10.84 -10.58 22.68
N ARG A 309 -9.53 -10.58 22.96
CA ARG A 309 -8.52 -10.01 22.05
C ARG A 309 -8.57 -10.68 20.68
N ILE A 310 -8.69 -12.01 20.64
CA ILE A 310 -8.72 -12.77 19.39
C ILE A 310 -9.98 -12.46 18.58
N LYS A 311 -11.16 -12.36 19.22
CA LYS A 311 -12.40 -11.93 18.53
C LYS A 311 -12.27 -10.55 17.89
N TRP A 312 -11.62 -9.60 18.58
CA TRP A 312 -11.36 -8.27 18.02
C TRP A 312 -10.38 -8.29 16.85
N LEU A 313 -9.28 -9.04 16.97
CA LEU A 313 -8.31 -9.20 15.89
C LEU A 313 -8.92 -9.94 14.70
N TRP A 314 -9.86 -10.85 14.92
CA TRP A 314 -10.57 -11.53 13.83
C TRP A 314 -11.29 -10.54 12.92
N ARG A 315 -11.97 -9.54 13.49
CA ARG A 315 -12.57 -8.45 12.72
C ARG A 315 -11.54 -7.73 11.85
N PHE A 316 -10.39 -7.40 12.44
CA PHE A 316 -9.29 -6.76 11.71
C PHE A 316 -8.75 -7.62 10.58
N PHE A 317 -8.58 -8.93 10.80
CA PHE A 317 -8.11 -9.87 9.79
C PHE A 317 -9.10 -10.02 8.64
N VAL A 318 -10.39 -10.20 8.93
CA VAL A 318 -11.43 -10.32 7.89
C VAL A 318 -11.49 -9.04 7.05
N TRP A 319 -11.52 -7.87 7.69
CA TRP A 319 -11.53 -6.58 6.97
C TRP A 319 -10.28 -6.45 6.09
N SER A 320 -9.09 -6.62 6.66
CA SER A 320 -7.82 -6.40 5.97
C SER A 320 -7.56 -7.42 4.85
N ALA A 321 -7.96 -8.68 5.04
CA ALA A 321 -7.86 -9.70 4.01
C ALA A 321 -8.84 -9.43 2.87
N PHE A 322 -10.12 -9.22 3.17
CA PHE A 322 -11.11 -8.96 2.12
C PHE A 322 -10.74 -7.72 1.30
N ALA A 323 -10.25 -6.66 1.95
CA ALA A 323 -9.76 -5.47 1.26
C ALA A 323 -8.61 -5.79 0.30
N ALA A 324 -7.66 -6.66 0.68
CA ALA A 324 -6.55 -7.07 -0.19
C ALA A 324 -7.04 -7.85 -1.43
N TYR A 325 -7.93 -8.84 -1.24
CA TYR A 325 -8.51 -9.59 -2.35
C TYR A 325 -9.37 -8.71 -3.27
N LEU A 326 -10.11 -7.75 -2.70
CA LEU A 326 -10.88 -6.79 -3.48
C LEU A 326 -9.98 -5.83 -4.27
N LYS A 327 -8.87 -5.36 -3.68
CA LYS A 327 -7.84 -4.58 -4.40
C LYS A 327 -7.25 -5.36 -5.58
N PHE A 328 -6.98 -6.66 -5.41
CA PHE A 328 -6.53 -7.50 -6.52
C PHE A 328 -7.57 -7.55 -7.65
N ARG A 329 -8.84 -7.77 -7.31
CA ARG A 329 -9.95 -7.75 -8.27
C ARG A 329 -10.05 -6.42 -9.01
N LYS A 330 -9.81 -5.29 -8.34
CA LYS A 330 -9.73 -3.98 -8.99
C LYS A 330 -8.55 -3.86 -9.94
N PHE A 331 -7.38 -4.41 -9.60
CA PHE A 331 -6.24 -4.42 -10.54
C PHE A 331 -6.64 -5.08 -11.85
N THR A 332 -7.38 -6.18 -11.81
CA THR A 332 -7.79 -6.93 -12.99
C THR A 332 -8.97 -6.29 -13.74
N ASN A 333 -9.38 -5.07 -13.39
CA ASN A 333 -10.59 -4.39 -13.86
C ASN A 333 -11.87 -5.23 -13.64
N ASP A 334 -11.99 -5.84 -12.46
CA ASP A 334 -13.11 -6.71 -12.04
C ASP A 334 -13.28 -7.98 -12.90
N LYS A 335 -12.26 -8.38 -13.68
CA LYS A 335 -12.34 -9.54 -14.58
C LYS A 335 -11.86 -10.84 -13.95
N ILE A 336 -10.92 -10.76 -13.01
CA ILE A 336 -10.28 -11.92 -12.38
C ILE A 336 -10.28 -11.72 -10.87
N GLU A 337 -10.56 -12.79 -10.13
CA GLU A 337 -10.40 -12.89 -8.69
C GLU A 337 -9.49 -14.07 -8.32
N LEU A 338 -9.00 -14.09 -7.09
CA LEU A 338 -8.22 -15.23 -6.60
C LEU A 338 -9.18 -16.32 -6.10
N GLY A 339 -8.97 -17.54 -6.60
CA GLY A 339 -9.81 -18.70 -6.31
C GLY A 339 -9.53 -19.35 -4.96
N ASN A 340 -8.54 -18.91 -4.19
CA ASN A 340 -8.22 -19.51 -2.89
C ASN A 340 -7.96 -18.48 -1.77
N PRO A 341 -8.96 -17.63 -1.44
CA PRO A 341 -8.86 -16.75 -0.29
C PRO A 341 -8.93 -17.58 1.00
N ALA A 342 -7.79 -17.79 1.64
CA ALA A 342 -7.69 -18.61 2.85
C ALA A 342 -6.68 -18.00 3.83
N PRO A 343 -6.82 -18.23 5.16
CA PRO A 343 -5.92 -17.65 6.16
C PRO A 343 -4.45 -18.04 5.99
N GLU A 344 -4.14 -19.15 5.29
CA GLU A 344 -2.75 -19.56 5.00
C GLU A 344 -2.12 -18.71 3.88
N ASN A 345 -2.93 -18.10 3.02
CA ASN A 345 -2.50 -17.42 1.79
C ASN A 345 -2.35 -15.91 1.94
N ILE A 346 -2.39 -15.40 3.18
CA ILE A 346 -2.22 -13.97 3.45
C ILE A 346 -1.45 -13.76 4.76
N ILE A 347 -0.52 -12.81 4.73
CA ILE A 347 0.22 -12.31 5.88
C ILE A 347 -0.38 -10.97 6.26
N LEU A 348 -0.85 -10.88 7.51
CA LEU A 348 -1.38 -9.65 8.10
C LEU A 348 -0.60 -9.31 9.38
N PRO A 349 -0.42 -8.03 9.70
CA PRO A 349 0.19 -7.62 10.95
C PRO A 349 -0.59 -8.13 12.17
N PRO A 350 0.11 -8.49 13.27
CA PRO A 350 -0.55 -8.99 14.49
C PRO A 350 -1.30 -7.90 15.28
N HIS A 351 -1.15 -6.63 14.87
CA HIS A 351 -1.78 -5.49 15.52
C HIS A 351 -2.56 -4.63 14.51
N ASP A 352 -3.72 -4.13 14.95
CA ASP A 352 -4.69 -3.40 14.14
C ASP A 352 -4.29 -1.96 13.75
N TYR A 353 -3.20 -1.45 14.32
CA TYR A 353 -2.60 -0.15 13.95
C TYR A 353 -1.48 -0.27 12.91
N GLN A 354 -1.01 -1.49 12.64
CA GLN A 354 0.01 -1.74 11.62
C GLN A 354 -0.65 -1.88 10.24
N THR A 355 0.07 -1.46 9.21
CA THR A 355 -0.37 -1.52 7.81
C THR A 355 0.30 -2.67 7.07
N GLY A 356 -0.26 -3.03 5.90
CA GLY A 356 0.24 -4.10 5.05
C GLY A 356 -0.67 -5.32 5.05
N SER A 357 -1.03 -5.79 3.87
CA SER A 357 -1.81 -7.02 3.70
C SER A 357 -1.25 -7.78 2.52
N TYR A 358 -0.42 -8.80 2.76
CA TYR A 358 0.37 -9.44 1.71
C TYR A 358 -0.20 -10.80 1.33
N ILE A 359 -0.73 -10.91 0.12
CA ILE A 359 -1.16 -12.18 -0.47
C ILE A 359 0.09 -12.94 -0.91
N THR A 360 0.18 -14.22 -0.54
CA THR A 360 1.40 -15.04 -0.75
C THR A 360 1.34 -15.94 -1.99
N SER A 361 0.18 -16.02 -2.65
CA SER A 361 0.04 -16.75 -3.91
C SER A 361 -1.02 -16.13 -4.80
N PHE A 362 -0.67 -15.98 -6.08
CA PHE A 362 -1.57 -15.50 -7.13
C PHE A 362 -1.91 -16.59 -8.14
N TYR A 363 -1.49 -17.84 -7.90
CA TYR A 363 -1.61 -18.95 -8.85
C TYR A 363 -3.07 -19.30 -9.20
N LYS A 364 -3.90 -19.60 -8.18
CA LYS A 364 -5.31 -19.97 -8.38
C LYS A 364 -6.14 -18.73 -8.69
N ARG A 365 -6.53 -18.58 -9.96
CA ARG A 365 -7.30 -17.45 -10.49
C ARG A 365 -8.60 -17.94 -11.11
N GLU A 366 -9.67 -17.19 -10.91
CA GLU A 366 -11.00 -17.48 -11.43
C GLU A 366 -11.57 -16.23 -12.13
N SER A 367 -12.44 -16.43 -13.11
CA SER A 367 -13.17 -15.32 -13.73
C SER A 367 -14.12 -14.69 -12.70
N SER A 368 -14.05 -13.37 -12.54
CA SER A 368 -14.94 -12.64 -11.64
C SER A 368 -16.32 -12.49 -12.27
N VAL A 369 -17.34 -13.09 -11.64
CA VAL A 369 -18.72 -13.14 -12.16
C VAL A 369 -19.60 -12.05 -11.53
N SER A 370 -19.59 -11.94 -10.20
CA SER A 370 -20.32 -10.90 -9.47
C SER A 370 -19.75 -10.70 -8.07
N TYR A 371 -20.11 -9.58 -7.43
CA TYR A 371 -19.75 -9.34 -6.03
C TYR A 371 -20.33 -10.40 -5.09
N TYR A 372 -21.54 -10.91 -5.36
CA TYR A 372 -22.12 -12.01 -4.59
C TYR A 372 -21.23 -13.25 -4.63
N GLN A 373 -20.80 -13.68 -5.81
CA GLN A 373 -19.97 -14.88 -5.94
C GLN A 373 -18.58 -14.68 -5.29
N PHE A 374 -17.99 -13.50 -5.48
CA PHE A 374 -16.73 -13.12 -4.85
C PHE A 374 -16.81 -13.17 -3.32
N ILE A 375 -17.86 -12.56 -2.74
CA ILE A 375 -18.09 -12.55 -1.30
C ILE A 375 -18.37 -13.96 -0.78
N LEU A 376 -19.17 -14.76 -1.49
CA LEU A 376 -19.46 -16.14 -1.12
C LEU A 376 -18.20 -17.00 -1.10
N ASN A 377 -17.34 -16.86 -2.11
CA ASN A 377 -16.06 -17.57 -2.19
C ASN A 377 -15.15 -17.21 -1.02
N PHE A 378 -15.01 -15.90 -0.73
CA PHE A 378 -14.24 -15.43 0.42
C PHE A 378 -14.84 -15.91 1.75
N TYR A 379 -16.15 -15.76 1.95
CA TYR A 379 -16.84 -16.19 3.16
C TYR A 379 -16.60 -17.68 3.43
N ASN A 380 -16.82 -18.53 2.44
CA ASN A 380 -16.68 -19.97 2.59
C ASN A 380 -15.23 -20.40 2.85
N LYS A 381 -14.26 -19.84 2.14
CA LYS A 381 -12.85 -20.30 2.21
C LYS A 381 -12.04 -19.61 3.29
N PHE A 382 -12.37 -18.37 3.66
CA PHE A 382 -11.63 -17.58 4.64
C PHE A 382 -12.32 -17.56 6.00
N ILE A 383 -13.62 -17.24 6.05
CA ILE A 383 -14.34 -17.00 7.31
C ILE A 383 -14.86 -18.31 7.88
N LEU A 384 -15.74 -18.99 7.14
CA LEU A 384 -16.45 -20.18 7.63
C LEU A 384 -15.47 -21.28 8.04
N LYS A 385 -14.49 -21.61 7.19
CA LYS A 385 -13.45 -22.61 7.51
C LYS A 385 -12.67 -22.26 8.79
N ALA A 386 -12.28 -21.00 8.97
CA ALA A 386 -11.54 -20.58 10.15
C ALA A 386 -12.41 -20.65 11.42
N GLU A 387 -13.69 -20.29 11.33
CA GLU A 387 -14.64 -20.36 12.45
C GLU A 387 -15.04 -21.81 12.78
N GLU A 388 -15.07 -22.70 11.79
CA GLU A 388 -15.25 -24.15 12.00
C GLU A 388 -14.03 -24.77 12.69
N GLU A 389 -12.80 -24.41 12.29
CA GLU A 389 -11.57 -24.86 12.95
C GLU A 389 -11.42 -24.26 14.35
N TYR A 390 -11.81 -22.99 14.51
CA TYR A 390 -11.69 -22.23 15.75
C TYR A 390 -13.01 -21.55 16.14
N PRO A 391 -13.93 -22.26 16.83
CA PRO A 391 -15.26 -21.72 17.18
C PRO A 391 -15.26 -20.42 17.99
N ILE A 392 -14.16 -20.12 18.70
CA ILE A 392 -13.95 -18.87 19.44
C ILE A 392 -13.99 -17.62 18.55
N LEU A 393 -13.71 -17.77 17.26
CA LEU A 393 -13.72 -16.69 16.27
C LEU A 393 -15.13 -16.25 15.91
N LYS A 394 -16.11 -17.16 15.98
CA LYS A 394 -17.49 -16.92 15.54
C LYS A 394 -18.10 -15.72 16.26
N ASN A 395 -18.39 -14.67 15.50
CA ASN A 395 -19.03 -13.46 15.97
C ASN A 395 -19.72 -12.68 14.83
N ASP A 396 -20.62 -11.78 15.19
CA ASP A 396 -21.43 -11.02 14.21
C ASP A 396 -20.62 -9.98 13.42
N LEU A 397 -19.35 -9.74 13.77
CA LEU A 397 -18.55 -8.64 13.22
C LEU A 397 -17.88 -8.99 11.89
N ALA A 398 -17.76 -10.27 11.53
CA ALA A 398 -17.11 -10.69 10.28
C ALA A 398 -17.84 -10.16 9.03
N LEU A 399 -19.17 -10.26 8.99
CA LEU A 399 -19.99 -9.76 7.88
C LEU A 399 -19.89 -8.24 7.73
N SER A 400 -19.97 -7.51 8.85
CA SER A 400 -19.82 -6.05 8.87
C SER A 400 -18.44 -5.60 8.34
N SER A 401 -17.41 -6.44 8.49
CA SER A 401 -16.05 -6.18 8.02
C SER A 401 -15.94 -6.27 6.50
N ILE A 402 -16.63 -7.23 5.87
CA ILE A 402 -16.74 -7.33 4.41
C ILE A 402 -17.36 -6.05 3.84
N LEU A 403 -18.50 -5.63 4.38
CA LEU A 403 -19.21 -4.42 3.92
C LEU A 403 -18.34 -3.17 4.07
N SER A 404 -17.64 -3.06 5.20
CA SER A 404 -16.74 -1.94 5.46
C SER A 404 -15.56 -1.91 4.49
N ALA A 405 -14.97 -3.07 4.19
CA ALA A 405 -13.89 -3.22 3.22
C ALA A 405 -14.33 -2.85 1.79
N ILE A 406 -15.58 -3.16 1.39
CA ILE A 406 -16.14 -2.73 0.09
C ILE A 406 -16.11 -1.19 0.00
N CYS A 407 -16.66 -0.50 0.98
CA CYS A 407 -16.67 0.98 0.98
C CYS A 407 -15.28 1.61 1.08
N GLU A 408 -14.35 0.97 1.79
CA GLU A 408 -12.96 1.44 1.89
C GLU A 408 -12.23 1.35 0.54
N VAL A 409 -12.35 0.22 -0.14
CA VAL A 409 -11.57 -0.04 -1.37
C VAL A 409 -12.23 0.57 -2.62
N GLU A 410 -13.57 0.57 -2.69
CA GLU A 410 -14.31 1.12 -3.84
C GLU A 410 -14.62 2.61 -3.71
N GLY A 411 -14.49 3.16 -2.49
CA GLY A 411 -15.02 4.47 -2.13
C GLY A 411 -16.46 4.38 -1.66
N THR A 412 -16.89 5.34 -0.83
CA THR A 412 -18.17 5.26 -0.12
C THR A 412 -19.38 5.18 -1.07
N GLU A 413 -19.42 5.99 -2.12
CA GLU A 413 -20.56 6.04 -3.06
C GLU A 413 -20.71 4.73 -3.83
N LYS A 414 -19.65 4.31 -4.55
CA LYS A 414 -19.64 3.04 -5.29
C LYS A 414 -19.83 1.84 -4.37
N GLY A 415 -19.27 1.87 -3.16
CA GLY A 415 -19.46 0.82 -2.16
C GLY A 415 -20.91 0.66 -1.73
N ILE A 416 -21.63 1.77 -1.51
CA ILE A 416 -23.07 1.73 -1.21
C ILE A 416 -23.85 1.10 -2.36
N GLU A 417 -23.55 1.46 -3.61
CA GLU A 417 -24.21 0.87 -4.79
C GLU A 417 -23.99 -0.65 -4.90
N ILE A 418 -22.75 -1.09 -4.63
CA ILE A 418 -22.39 -2.51 -4.61
C ILE A 418 -23.17 -3.25 -3.51
N ILE A 419 -23.23 -2.70 -2.30
CA ILE A 419 -23.94 -3.32 -1.18
C ILE A 419 -25.44 -3.38 -1.46
N GLN A 420 -26.03 -2.32 -2.03
CA GLN A 420 -27.44 -2.34 -2.45
C GLN A 420 -27.73 -3.41 -3.50
N ARG A 421 -26.80 -3.62 -4.45
CA ARG A 421 -26.91 -4.69 -5.44
C ARG A 421 -26.79 -6.07 -4.81
N LEU A 422 -25.82 -6.25 -3.91
CA LEU A 422 -25.65 -7.48 -3.14
C LEU A 422 -26.93 -7.85 -2.39
N LYS A 423 -27.60 -6.89 -1.75
CA LYS A 423 -28.89 -7.11 -1.08
C LYS A 423 -29.96 -7.67 -2.02
N LYS A 424 -30.09 -7.09 -3.22
CA LYS A 424 -31.03 -7.57 -4.24
C LYS A 424 -30.68 -9.00 -4.71
N GLU A 425 -29.39 -9.28 -4.88
CA GLU A 425 -28.91 -10.62 -5.27
C GLU A 425 -29.17 -11.66 -4.17
N LEU A 426 -28.95 -11.31 -2.90
CA LEU A 426 -29.25 -12.18 -1.74
C LEU A 426 -30.73 -12.56 -1.69
N GLN A 427 -31.63 -11.58 -1.87
CA GLN A 427 -33.08 -11.81 -1.85
C GLN A 427 -33.58 -12.71 -2.99
N THR A 428 -32.87 -12.74 -4.12
CA THR A 428 -33.31 -13.47 -5.32
C THR A 428 -32.66 -14.84 -5.48
N ARG A 429 -31.44 -15.05 -4.99
CA ARG A 429 -30.66 -16.29 -5.22
C ARG A 429 -30.76 -17.31 -4.08
N GLY A 430 -31.08 -16.89 -2.85
CA GLY A 430 -31.46 -17.80 -1.75
C GLY A 430 -30.41 -18.78 -1.23
N SER A 431 -29.12 -18.66 -1.58
CA SER A 431 -28.10 -19.70 -1.33
C SER A 431 -26.87 -19.23 -0.53
N PHE A 432 -26.92 -18.06 0.09
CA PHE A 432 -25.80 -17.55 0.89
C PHE A 432 -25.89 -18.06 2.34
N PRO A 433 -24.81 -18.62 2.93
CA PRO A 433 -24.81 -19.01 4.34
C PRO A 433 -25.07 -17.79 5.25
N ASN A 434 -25.95 -17.91 6.23
CA ASN A 434 -26.35 -16.78 7.09
C ASN A 434 -26.90 -15.56 6.31
N GLN A 435 -27.60 -15.81 5.19
CA GLN A 435 -28.20 -14.77 4.35
C GLN A 435 -28.99 -13.71 5.13
N ASN A 436 -29.80 -14.12 6.10
CA ASN A 436 -30.63 -13.19 6.88
C ASN A 436 -29.77 -12.24 7.75
N GLU A 437 -28.70 -12.75 8.34
CA GLU A 437 -27.74 -11.95 9.12
C GLU A 437 -27.02 -10.95 8.22
N LEU A 438 -26.53 -11.38 7.04
CA LEU A 438 -25.89 -10.48 6.09
C LEU A 438 -26.84 -9.41 5.54
N LEU A 439 -28.11 -9.75 5.30
CA LEU A 439 -29.12 -8.76 4.89
C LEU A 439 -29.38 -7.73 5.99
N SER A 440 -29.55 -8.18 7.24
CA SER A 440 -29.76 -7.31 8.39
C SER A 440 -28.56 -6.38 8.63
N GLU A 441 -27.34 -6.94 8.56
CA GLU A 441 -26.11 -6.19 8.72
C GLU A 441 -25.91 -5.18 7.57
N ALA A 442 -26.26 -5.55 6.33
CA ALA A 442 -26.22 -4.63 5.21
C ALA A 442 -27.20 -3.46 5.38
N ASP A 443 -28.40 -3.70 5.91
CA ASP A 443 -29.36 -2.63 6.23
C ASP A 443 -28.85 -1.69 7.32
N SER A 444 -28.36 -2.26 8.43
CA SER A 444 -27.76 -1.50 9.53
C SER A 444 -26.56 -0.66 9.05
N PHE A 445 -25.66 -1.27 8.27
CA PHE A 445 -24.48 -0.62 7.72
C PHE A 445 -24.87 0.55 6.80
N LEU A 446 -25.77 0.33 5.84
CA LEU A 446 -26.21 1.39 4.91
C LEU A 446 -26.90 2.54 5.66
N HIS A 447 -27.73 2.23 6.66
CA HIS A 447 -28.33 3.25 7.51
C HIS A 447 -27.26 4.07 8.26
N ASN A 448 -26.28 3.40 8.88
CA ASN A 448 -25.21 4.06 9.63
C ASN A 448 -24.33 4.93 8.73
N VAL A 449 -23.95 4.45 7.55
CA VAL A 449 -23.15 5.24 6.59
C VAL A 449 -23.93 6.45 6.08
N LYS A 450 -25.24 6.32 5.84
CA LYS A 450 -26.10 7.44 5.44
C LYS A 450 -26.22 8.49 6.54
N THR A 451 -26.42 8.06 7.79
CA THR A 451 -26.67 8.94 8.93
C THR A 451 -25.39 9.59 9.45
N PHE A 452 -24.33 8.81 9.65
CA PHE A 452 -23.12 9.24 10.34
C PHE A 452 -21.90 9.36 9.42
N GLY A 453 -21.95 8.73 8.25
CA GLY A 453 -20.81 8.62 7.35
C GLY A 453 -20.04 7.32 7.51
N PHE A 454 -19.27 7.01 6.48
CA PHE A 454 -18.37 5.88 6.49
C PHE A 454 -17.22 6.11 7.48
N LEU A 455 -16.87 5.08 8.25
CA LEU A 455 -15.73 5.04 9.16
C LEU A 455 -14.61 4.22 8.52
N PRO A 456 -13.48 4.84 8.13
CA PRO A 456 -12.33 4.10 7.61
C PRO A 456 -11.76 3.14 8.66
N LYS A 457 -11.08 2.07 8.22
CA LYS A 457 -10.58 1.00 9.08
C LYS A 457 -9.72 1.50 10.23
N GLN A 458 -8.73 2.35 9.94
CA GLN A 458 -7.82 2.92 10.94
C GLN A 458 -8.58 3.69 12.03
N LEU A 459 -9.50 4.57 11.65
CA LEU A 459 -10.33 5.33 12.59
C LEU A 459 -11.24 4.41 13.41
N TYR A 460 -11.85 3.39 12.78
CA TYR A 460 -12.69 2.42 13.48
C TYR A 460 -11.91 1.71 14.61
N PHE A 461 -10.72 1.17 14.30
CA PHE A 461 -9.92 0.45 15.29
C PHE A 461 -9.32 1.38 16.35
N ALA A 462 -8.94 2.61 16.00
CA ALA A 462 -8.54 3.63 16.97
C ALA A 462 -9.66 3.93 17.99
N ILE A 463 -10.90 4.14 17.53
CA ILE A 463 -12.07 4.36 18.41
C ILE A 463 -12.27 3.15 19.33
N LYS A 464 -12.22 1.92 18.79
CA LYS A 464 -12.40 0.69 19.57
C LYS A 464 -11.29 0.48 20.59
N ARG A 465 -10.05 0.84 20.28
CA ARG A 465 -8.93 0.78 21.22
C ARG A 465 -9.12 1.74 22.38
N PHE A 466 -9.49 2.99 22.11
CA PHE A 466 -9.77 3.96 23.17
C PHE A 466 -10.92 3.48 24.07
N ASN A 467 -12.05 3.05 23.49
CA ASN A 467 -13.21 2.60 24.27
C ASN A 467 -12.86 1.42 25.19
N ARG A 468 -12.08 0.44 24.72
CA ARG A 468 -11.60 -0.68 25.56
C ARG A 468 -10.70 -0.21 26.69
N TRP A 469 -9.76 0.70 26.40
CA TRP A 469 -8.91 1.28 27.43
C TRP A 469 -9.74 2.04 28.47
N TYR A 470 -10.72 2.84 28.03
CA TYR A 470 -11.58 3.62 28.92
C TYR A 470 -12.48 2.74 29.79
N GLU A 471 -12.98 1.62 29.27
CA GLU A 471 -13.77 0.65 30.04
C GLU A 471 -12.99 0.08 31.24
N LEU A 472 -11.67 -0.08 31.10
CA LEU A 472 -10.76 -0.54 32.15
C LEU A 472 -10.28 0.61 33.07
N ASN A 473 -10.39 1.85 32.63
CA ASN A 473 -9.83 3.04 33.31
C ASN A 473 -10.88 4.16 33.45
N ARG A 474 -12.07 3.82 33.95
CA ARG A 474 -13.20 4.77 34.04
C ARG A 474 -12.91 6.00 34.92
N GLU A 475 -12.00 5.86 35.87
CA GLU A 475 -11.57 6.92 36.79
C GLU A 475 -10.35 7.71 36.28
N ALA A 476 -9.89 7.45 35.04
CA ALA A 476 -8.76 8.18 34.46
C ALA A 476 -9.04 9.69 34.42
N SER A 477 -8.04 10.48 34.82
CA SER A 477 -8.09 11.93 34.75
C SER A 477 -8.27 12.43 33.31
N LEU A 478 -8.74 13.67 33.15
CA LEU A 478 -8.89 14.30 31.83
C LEU A 478 -7.56 14.33 31.07
N THR A 479 -6.46 14.60 31.77
CA THR A 479 -5.09 14.58 31.22
C THR A 479 -4.70 13.19 30.71
N ALA A 480 -4.92 12.13 31.50
CA ALA A 480 -4.60 10.75 31.10
C ALA A 480 -5.45 10.29 29.90
N GLN A 481 -6.73 10.70 29.85
CA GLN A 481 -7.59 10.49 28.68
C GLN A 481 -7.05 11.24 27.46
N ALA A 482 -6.57 12.49 27.61
CA ALA A 482 -5.95 13.23 26.51
C ALA A 482 -4.63 12.61 26.04
N GLU A 483 -3.75 12.19 26.92
CA GLU A 483 -2.52 11.46 26.57
C GLU A 483 -2.86 10.24 25.71
N THR A 484 -3.82 9.43 26.17
CA THR A 484 -4.26 8.24 25.42
C THR A 484 -4.85 8.59 24.05
N ILE A 485 -5.60 9.69 23.93
CA ILE A 485 -6.12 10.17 22.64
C ILE A 485 -4.98 10.52 21.69
N TYR A 486 -3.95 11.22 22.17
CA TYR A 486 -2.82 11.63 21.34
C TYR A 486 -1.98 10.43 20.93
N ASP A 487 -1.67 9.53 21.86
CA ASP A 487 -0.93 8.30 21.60
C ASP A 487 -1.64 7.42 20.56
N ILE A 488 -2.97 7.24 20.68
CA ILE A 488 -3.75 6.48 19.69
C ILE A 488 -3.79 7.22 18.35
N TYR A 489 -3.95 8.54 18.35
CA TYR A 489 -4.00 9.32 17.13
C TYR A 489 -2.67 9.23 16.34
N GLU A 490 -1.53 9.23 17.04
CA GLU A 490 -0.20 9.01 16.45
C GLU A 490 -0.01 7.55 16.02
N THR A 491 -0.30 6.60 16.91
CA THR A 491 -0.09 5.15 16.65
C THR A 491 -0.85 4.66 15.42
N TYR A 492 -2.08 5.15 15.20
CA TYR A 492 -2.89 4.82 14.01
C TYR A 492 -2.66 5.79 12.84
N ARG A 493 -1.76 6.77 12.99
CA ARG A 493 -1.45 7.78 11.97
C ARG A 493 -2.70 8.48 11.44
N LEU A 494 -3.62 8.84 12.32
CA LEU A 494 -4.91 9.43 11.93
C LEU A 494 -4.78 10.78 11.23
N PHE A 495 -3.64 11.45 11.39
CA PHE A 495 -3.29 12.66 10.64
C PHE A 495 -3.23 12.42 9.13
N ASP A 496 -2.61 11.31 8.70
CA ASP A 496 -2.47 10.98 7.28
C ASP A 496 -3.84 10.69 6.64
N LEU A 497 -4.78 10.20 7.44
CA LEU A 497 -6.14 9.90 7.01
C LEU A 497 -6.99 11.17 6.78
N GLU A 498 -6.60 12.33 7.32
CA GLU A 498 -7.38 13.57 7.17
C GLU A 498 -7.39 14.11 5.73
N GLU A 499 -6.40 13.75 4.91
CA GLU A 499 -6.34 14.15 3.50
C GLU A 499 -7.53 13.57 2.71
N ASP A 500 -7.80 12.28 2.90
CA ASP A 500 -8.90 11.56 2.28
C ASP A 500 -10.22 11.74 3.06
N TYR A 501 -10.14 11.87 4.39
CA TYR A 501 -11.29 11.96 5.29
C TYR A 501 -11.16 13.15 6.25
N PRO A 502 -11.51 14.38 5.83
CA PRO A 502 -11.29 15.61 6.62
C PRO A 502 -11.99 15.69 7.99
N ALA A 503 -12.94 14.78 8.25
CA ALA A 503 -13.69 14.75 9.50
C ALA A 503 -13.10 13.81 10.56
N VAL A 504 -11.98 13.14 10.29
CA VAL A 504 -11.40 12.08 11.14
C VAL A 504 -11.20 12.54 12.58
N ARG A 505 -10.56 13.70 12.81
CA ARG A 505 -10.32 14.19 14.18
C ARG A 505 -11.61 14.50 14.93
N THR A 506 -12.51 15.27 14.34
CA THR A 506 -13.82 15.57 14.97
C THR A 506 -14.58 14.30 15.28
N ARG A 507 -14.60 13.33 14.35
CA ARG A 507 -15.27 12.05 14.52
C ARG A 507 -14.62 11.22 15.63
N PHE A 508 -13.29 11.18 15.69
CA PHE A 508 -12.56 10.46 16.72
C PHE A 508 -12.94 10.97 18.12
N PHE A 509 -12.92 12.29 18.34
CA PHE A 509 -13.26 12.89 19.64
C PHE A 509 -14.71 12.62 20.05
N ILE A 510 -15.66 12.76 19.11
CA ILE A 510 -17.09 12.47 19.38
C ILE A 510 -17.31 11.01 19.78
N GLU A 511 -16.64 10.07 19.13
CA GLU A 511 -16.85 8.63 19.36
C GLU A 511 -15.99 8.08 20.54
N THR A 512 -15.23 8.95 21.20
CA THR A 512 -14.34 8.63 22.33
C THR A 512 -14.67 9.50 23.55
N VAL A 513 -13.89 10.55 23.79
CA VAL A 513 -13.94 11.40 24.98
C VAL A 513 -15.22 12.24 25.09
N LEU A 514 -15.88 12.53 23.97
CA LEU A 514 -17.14 13.28 23.92
C LEU A 514 -18.37 12.37 23.68
N LYS A 515 -18.22 11.05 23.76
CA LYS A 515 -19.29 10.07 23.47
C LYS A 515 -20.53 10.24 24.35
N ASP A 516 -20.30 10.53 25.63
CA ASP A 516 -21.34 10.67 26.65
C ASP A 516 -21.88 12.10 26.77
N SER A 517 -21.47 13.01 25.87
CA SER A 517 -21.96 14.39 25.84
C SER A 517 -23.45 14.45 25.48
N SER A 518 -24.09 15.60 25.76
CA SER A 518 -25.51 15.82 25.47
C SER A 518 -25.84 15.61 23.98
N GLU A 519 -27.03 15.05 23.67
CA GLU A 519 -27.44 14.84 22.26
C GLU A 519 -27.53 16.15 21.47
N LYS A 520 -27.88 17.26 22.12
CA LYS A 520 -27.89 18.58 21.50
C LYS A 520 -26.49 18.99 21.03
N PHE A 521 -25.49 18.82 21.90
CA PHE A 521 -24.09 19.13 21.56
C PHE A 521 -23.55 18.17 20.49
N LYS A 522 -23.77 16.86 20.64
CA LYS A 522 -23.35 15.86 19.63
C LYS A 522 -23.99 16.10 18.26
N LYS A 523 -25.23 16.58 18.21
CA LYS A 523 -25.90 16.92 16.94
C LYS A 523 -25.15 18.03 16.20
N VAL A 524 -24.73 19.09 16.89
CA VAL A 524 -23.96 20.18 16.26
C VAL A 524 -22.60 19.71 15.77
N LEU A 525 -21.89 18.90 16.57
CA LEU A 525 -20.62 18.33 16.15
C LEU A 525 -20.78 17.36 14.95
N ARG A 526 -21.89 16.59 14.88
CA ARG A 526 -22.24 15.77 13.71
C ARG A 526 -22.52 16.62 12.46
N ASP A 527 -23.11 17.79 12.61
CA ASP A 527 -23.32 18.73 11.50
C ASP A 527 -21.98 19.31 10.99
N ILE A 528 -21.03 19.60 11.89
CA ILE A 528 -19.67 19.98 11.51
C ILE A 528 -18.99 18.85 10.72
N ILE A 529 -19.06 17.60 11.20
CA ILE A 529 -18.55 16.43 10.48
C ILE A 529 -19.14 16.33 9.07
N LYS A 530 -20.44 16.56 8.91
CA LYS A 530 -21.10 16.52 7.59
C LYS A 530 -20.54 17.59 6.65
N LYS A 531 -20.29 18.80 7.16
CA LYS A 531 -19.69 19.89 6.37
C LYS A 531 -18.22 19.59 6.03
N GLN A 532 -17.44 19.06 6.96
CA GLN A 532 -16.05 18.62 6.73
C GLN A 532 -15.97 17.54 5.65
N ARG A 533 -16.82 16.51 5.73
CA ARG A 533 -16.89 15.42 4.74
C ARG A 533 -17.20 15.90 3.33
N THR A 534 -18.02 16.94 3.21
CA THR A 534 -18.37 17.54 1.92
C THR A 534 -17.37 18.61 1.47
N LYS A 535 -16.21 18.72 2.14
CA LYS A 535 -15.14 19.71 1.90
C LYS A 535 -15.66 21.15 1.84
N LYS A 536 -16.73 21.44 2.61
CA LYS A 536 -17.34 22.77 2.72
C LYS A 536 -16.75 23.62 3.85
N LEU A 537 -15.77 23.09 4.58
CA LEU A 537 -15.07 23.79 5.64
C LEU A 537 -13.57 23.62 5.42
N ASN A 538 -12.85 24.73 5.48
CA ASN A 538 -11.40 24.70 5.63
C ASN A 538 -11.00 24.53 7.11
N LYS A 539 -9.69 24.47 7.38
CA LYS A 539 -9.16 24.26 8.74
C LYS A 539 -9.52 25.43 9.67
N ASP A 540 -9.35 26.67 9.25
CA ASP A 540 -9.60 27.84 10.09
C ASP A 540 -11.09 28.02 10.40
N GLU A 541 -11.96 27.80 9.41
CA GLU A 541 -13.42 27.79 9.59
C GLU A 541 -13.85 26.69 10.56
N THR A 542 -13.22 25.51 10.50
CA THR A 542 -13.46 24.42 11.43
C THR A 542 -13.08 24.83 12.86
N ILE A 543 -11.89 25.42 13.05
CA ILE A 543 -11.40 25.87 14.36
C ILE A 543 -12.35 26.93 14.93
N ASN A 544 -12.74 27.92 14.13
CA ASN A 544 -13.67 28.97 14.54
C ASN A 544 -15.05 28.40 14.94
N LEU A 545 -15.61 27.50 14.13
CA LEU A 545 -16.89 26.87 14.44
C LEU A 545 -16.84 26.07 15.74
N LEU A 546 -15.81 25.24 15.93
CA LEU A 546 -15.65 24.44 17.14
C LEU A 546 -15.45 25.31 18.38
N SER A 547 -14.59 26.32 18.28
CA SER A 547 -14.29 27.24 19.39
C SER A 547 -15.53 28.01 19.82
N ASN A 548 -16.38 28.42 18.87
CA ASN A 548 -17.62 29.13 19.16
C ASN A 548 -18.64 28.30 19.93
N LEU A 549 -18.58 26.97 19.86
CA LEU A 549 -19.49 26.10 20.63
C LEU A 549 -19.34 26.28 22.14
N SER A 550 -18.16 26.67 22.62
CA SER A 550 -17.92 26.97 24.05
C SER A 550 -18.72 28.19 24.55
N PHE A 551 -19.17 29.07 23.65
CA PHE A 551 -20.00 30.24 23.98
C PHE A 551 -21.49 30.01 23.73
N GLU A 552 -21.85 28.96 23.00
CA GLU A 552 -23.24 28.63 22.63
C GLU A 552 -23.87 27.57 23.56
N PHE A 553 -23.03 26.83 24.29
CA PHE A 553 -23.43 25.73 25.17
C PHE A 553 -22.87 25.91 26.57
N GLU A 554 -23.65 25.52 27.57
CA GLU A 554 -23.13 25.27 28.92
C GLU A 554 -22.42 23.91 28.90
N LEU A 555 -21.10 23.94 28.73
CA LEU A 555 -20.27 22.74 28.66
C LEU A 555 -19.80 22.33 30.06
N THR A 556 -19.78 21.02 30.30
CA THR A 556 -19.08 20.44 31.45
C THR A 556 -17.57 20.69 31.35
N GLU A 557 -16.85 20.55 32.48
CA GLU A 557 -15.39 20.65 32.52
C GLU A 557 -14.72 19.72 31.48
N LYS A 558 -15.20 18.47 31.40
CA LYS A 558 -14.75 17.48 30.42
C LYS A 558 -14.99 17.92 28.98
N GLU A 559 -16.21 18.36 28.66
CA GLU A 559 -16.56 18.83 27.31
C GLU A 559 -15.70 20.03 26.90
N ASN A 560 -15.50 21.01 27.80
CA ASN A 560 -14.68 22.19 27.53
C ASN A 560 -13.19 21.82 27.32
N PHE A 561 -12.66 20.94 28.17
CA PHE A 561 -11.28 20.46 28.11
C PHE A 561 -10.96 19.78 26.76
N PHE A 562 -11.86 18.91 26.28
CA PHE A 562 -11.68 18.19 25.03
C PHE A 562 -12.07 19.00 23.79
N LEU A 563 -13.05 19.90 23.87
CA LEU A 563 -13.37 20.81 22.77
C LEU A 563 -12.20 21.75 22.45
N THR A 564 -11.50 22.22 23.47
CA THR A 564 -10.30 23.05 23.33
C THR A 564 -9.20 22.33 22.55
N ARG A 565 -8.90 21.07 22.92
CA ARG A 565 -7.89 20.23 22.25
C ARG A 565 -8.34 19.73 20.88
N LEU A 566 -9.64 19.53 20.68
CA LEU A 566 -10.20 19.23 19.36
C LEU A 566 -9.93 20.40 18.40
N SER A 567 -10.15 21.63 18.86
CA SER A 567 -9.98 22.87 18.08
C SER A 567 -8.51 23.22 17.85
N TYR A 568 -7.62 22.94 18.80
CA TYR A 568 -6.20 23.27 18.72
C TYR A 568 -5.33 22.01 18.89
N PRO A 569 -4.98 21.33 17.79
CA PRO A 569 -4.28 20.04 17.84
C PRO A 569 -2.90 20.05 18.48
N HIS A 570 -2.25 21.21 18.51
CA HIS A 570 -0.90 21.39 19.05
C HIS A 570 -0.86 21.51 20.57
N LEU A 571 -2.01 21.66 21.24
CA LEU A 571 -2.06 21.67 22.70
C LEU A 571 -1.64 20.31 23.24
N LYS A 572 -0.74 20.31 24.22
CA LYS A 572 -0.34 19.11 24.94
C LYS A 572 -1.46 18.68 25.91
N PRO A 573 -1.51 17.40 26.28
CA PRO A 573 -2.45 16.91 27.29
C PRO A 573 -2.40 17.71 28.60
N THR A 574 -1.21 18.14 29.02
CA THR A 574 -0.98 18.91 30.25
C THR A 574 -1.25 20.41 30.14
N ASP A 575 -1.44 20.95 28.94
CA ASP A 575 -1.59 22.40 28.74
C ASP A 575 -2.90 22.91 29.35
N THR A 576 -2.83 24.01 30.09
CA THR A 576 -4.01 24.70 30.58
C THR A 576 -4.39 25.77 29.56
N ALA A 577 -5.55 25.62 28.93
CA ALA A 577 -6.00 26.53 27.88
C ALA A 577 -7.51 26.79 27.94
N ALA A 578 -7.92 27.99 27.55
CA ALA A 578 -9.31 28.41 27.51
C ALA A 578 -9.61 29.30 26.29
N PHE A 579 -10.84 29.24 25.80
CA PHE A 579 -11.31 30.11 24.72
C PHE A 579 -11.57 31.53 25.24
N LEU A 580 -11.23 32.53 24.43
CA LEU A 580 -11.59 33.94 24.63
C LEU A 580 -12.43 34.46 23.48
N LYS A 581 -13.40 35.31 23.80
CA LYS A 581 -14.21 36.02 22.80
C LYS A 581 -13.54 37.35 22.46
N ILE A 582 -12.99 37.49 21.26
CA ILE A 582 -12.36 38.72 20.78
C ILE A 582 -13.40 39.49 19.95
N LYS A 583 -13.62 40.76 20.29
CA LYS A 583 -14.38 41.69 19.44
C LYS A 583 -13.46 42.18 18.32
N SER A 584 -13.77 41.85 17.07
CA SER A 584 -13.21 42.53 15.90
C SER A 584 -14.29 43.40 15.25
N ASP A 585 -13.89 44.44 14.51
CA ASP A 585 -14.78 45.49 13.98
C ASP A 585 -15.85 44.98 13.00
N THR A 586 -15.77 43.73 12.52
CA THR A 586 -16.74 43.13 11.60
C THR A 586 -17.31 41.77 12.02
N ALA A 587 -16.75 41.10 13.04
CA ALA A 587 -17.30 39.86 13.62
C ALA A 587 -16.67 39.50 15.00
N PHE A 588 -17.28 38.59 15.76
CA PHE A 588 -16.60 37.95 16.88
C PHE A 588 -15.64 36.86 16.35
N THR A 589 -14.38 36.90 16.77
CA THR A 589 -13.40 35.83 16.53
C THR A 589 -13.03 35.16 17.85
N SER A 590 -12.94 33.83 17.85
CA SER A 590 -12.50 33.08 19.03
C SER A 590 -10.98 33.05 19.10
N GLY A 591 -10.41 33.59 20.17
CA GLY A 591 -8.98 33.47 20.48
C GLY A 591 -8.72 32.32 21.46
N LEU A 592 -7.48 31.82 21.48
CA LEU A 592 -7.00 30.88 22.49
C LEU A 592 -6.10 31.60 23.48
N VAL A 593 -6.24 31.29 24.77
CA VAL A 593 -5.24 31.61 25.78
C VAL A 593 -4.69 30.32 26.33
N VAL A 594 -3.36 30.23 26.36
CA VAL A 594 -2.61 29.12 26.93
C VAL A 594 -1.83 29.64 28.13
N GLN A 595 -1.96 28.97 29.26
CA GLN A 595 -1.14 29.22 30.43
C GLN A 595 0.10 28.32 30.37
N LEU A 596 1.26 28.94 30.37
CA LEU A 596 2.57 28.31 30.40
C LEU A 596 3.27 28.66 31.72
N THR A 597 4.34 27.95 32.04
CA THR A 597 5.20 28.22 33.19
C THR A 597 6.60 28.56 32.70
N ASP A 598 7.19 29.62 33.22
CA ASP A 598 8.59 29.96 32.91
C ASP A 598 9.57 29.05 33.65
N ASN A 599 10.87 29.22 33.40
CA ASN A 599 11.93 28.42 34.03
C ASN A 599 11.96 28.58 35.57
N ASP A 600 11.36 29.65 36.10
CA ASP A 600 11.26 29.94 37.52
C ASP A 600 9.95 29.42 38.15
N GLY A 601 9.11 28.75 37.36
CA GLY A 601 7.83 28.19 37.81
C GLY A 601 6.70 29.21 37.91
N ASN A 602 6.87 30.43 37.41
CA ASN A 602 5.81 31.43 37.40
C ASN A 602 4.87 31.21 36.20
N PRO A 603 3.54 31.24 36.42
CA PRO A 603 2.59 31.12 35.33
C PRO A 603 2.53 32.40 34.50
N TYR A 604 2.56 32.27 33.17
CA TYR A 604 2.31 33.35 32.23
C TYR A 604 1.32 32.92 31.14
N LEU A 605 0.62 33.89 30.55
CA LEU A 605 -0.42 33.64 29.54
C LEU A 605 0.07 34.03 28.15
N VAL A 606 -0.05 33.11 27.20
CA VAL A 606 0.19 33.34 25.77
C VAL A 606 -1.15 33.36 25.05
N ARG A 607 -1.37 34.37 24.20
CA ARG A 607 -2.61 34.53 23.43
C ARG A 607 -2.31 34.74 21.96
N SER A 608 -3.27 34.38 21.09
CA SER A 608 -3.21 34.72 19.67
C SER A 608 -3.10 36.25 19.47
N PRO A 609 -2.31 36.73 18.50
CA PRO A 609 -2.20 38.16 18.21
C PRO A 609 -3.55 38.75 17.78
N ILE A 610 -3.86 39.95 18.27
CA ILE A 610 -5.13 40.66 18.02
C ILE A 610 -5.12 41.34 16.63
N ASN A 611 -3.93 41.57 16.05
CA ASN A 611 -3.72 42.00 14.67
C ASN A 611 -2.36 41.45 14.17
N PRO A 612 -2.19 41.22 12.84
CA PRO A 612 -0.93 40.72 12.25
C PRO A 612 0.30 41.57 12.56
#